data_AF-A0A7D9J5M3-F1
#
_entry.id   AF-A0A7D9J5M3-F1
#
_cell.length_a   1.000
_cell.length_b   1.000
_cell.length_c   1.000
_cell.angle_alpha   90.00
_cell.angle_beta   90.00
_cell.angle_gamma   90.00
#
_symmetry.space_group_name_H-M   'P 1'
#
loop_
_entity.id
_entity.type
_entity.pdbx_description
1 polymer ?
#
loop_
_entity_poly.entity_id
_entity_poly.type
_entity_poly.pdbx_seq_one_letter_code
_entity_poly.pdbx_strand_id
1 'polypeptide(L)'
;MAAAYKSKILTKVISLCHEKKKTSPRLSSIIDDMNHSIRMEQEKKSEIEEDGFVILLQALLKEKMTSEGSVIKICSDNELIDDAIGNSVSPMLVGAGEYGSITPLYLAAEGETITEIPNTNLINGLVILIALYYAFNISYPTTKGRNFFAFIEATLLDNSEDAKKRVSINKILKEMDDM
;
A
#
# COMPACT_ATOMS: atom_id res chain seq x y z
N MET A 1 20.81 -6.10 4.77
CA MET A 1 20.47 -6.34 3.35
C MET A 1 19.03 -5.93 3.05
N ALA A 2 18.03 -6.39 3.82
CA ALA A 2 16.62 -6.00 3.68
C ALA A 2 16.35 -4.47 3.80
N ALA A 3 16.97 -3.77 4.75
CA ALA A 3 16.79 -2.32 4.91
C ALA A 3 17.30 -1.50 3.72
N ALA A 4 18.45 -1.88 3.15
CA ALA A 4 19.01 -1.22 1.95
C ALA A 4 18.17 -1.49 0.70
N TYR A 5 17.61 -2.70 0.59
CA TYR A 5 16.71 -3.08 -0.50
C TYR A 5 15.37 -2.32 -0.40
N LYS A 6 14.78 -2.25 0.80
CA LYS A 6 13.59 -1.45 1.11
C LYS A 6 13.78 0.02 0.74
N SER A 7 14.88 0.63 1.17
CA SER A 7 15.21 2.03 0.85
C SER A 7 15.32 2.26 -0.67
N LYS A 8 16.03 1.38 -1.39
CA LYS A 8 16.18 1.51 -2.85
C LYS A 8 14.85 1.43 -3.59
N ILE A 9 13.93 0.58 -3.14
CA ILE A 9 12.62 0.40 -3.78
C ILE A 9 11.68 1.55 -3.47
N LEU A 10 11.66 1.99 -2.21
CA LEU A 10 10.89 3.16 -1.79
C LEU A 10 11.27 4.38 -2.64
N THR A 11 12.58 4.67 -2.79
CA THR A 11 13.06 5.77 -3.62
C THR A 11 12.64 5.61 -5.09
N LYS A 12 12.75 4.40 -5.65
CA LYS A 12 12.37 4.15 -7.05
C LYS A 12 10.87 4.33 -7.32
N VAL A 13 10.01 3.80 -6.43
CA VAL A 13 8.55 3.93 -6.57
C VAL A 13 8.12 5.39 -6.44
N ILE A 14 8.68 6.12 -5.48
CA ILE A 14 8.42 7.55 -5.32
C ILE A 14 8.88 8.32 -6.58
N SER A 15 10.07 8.03 -7.11
CA SER A 15 10.56 8.66 -8.36
C SER A 15 9.62 8.40 -9.55
N LEU A 16 9.19 7.15 -9.75
CA LEU A 16 8.26 6.80 -10.82
C LEU A 16 6.92 7.54 -10.68
N CYS A 17 6.41 7.66 -9.46
CA CYS A 17 5.21 8.44 -9.17
C CYS A 17 5.39 9.92 -9.52
N HIS A 18 6.57 10.50 -9.24
CA HIS A 18 6.89 11.87 -9.63
C HIS A 18 6.91 12.07 -11.15
N GLU A 19 7.42 11.10 -11.91
CA GLU A 19 7.41 11.12 -13.37
C GLU A 19 5.98 11.02 -13.94
N LYS A 20 5.18 10.12 -13.37
CA LYS A 20 3.77 9.92 -13.73
C LYS A 20 2.82 10.96 -13.14
N LYS A 21 3.31 11.89 -12.30
CA LYS A 21 2.51 12.92 -11.64
C LYS A 21 1.69 13.75 -12.63
N LYS A 22 2.27 14.07 -13.79
CA LYS A 22 1.64 14.89 -14.84
C LYS A 22 0.48 14.17 -15.55
N THR A 23 0.48 12.84 -15.54
CA THR A 23 -0.49 12.02 -16.28
C THR A 23 -1.54 11.38 -15.38
N SER A 24 -1.38 11.47 -14.05
CA SER A 24 -2.31 10.91 -13.07
C SER A 24 -2.64 11.89 -11.94
N PRO A 25 -3.82 12.54 -11.96
CA PRO A 25 -4.25 13.48 -10.91
C PRO A 25 -4.24 12.85 -9.51
N ARG A 26 -4.57 11.56 -9.41
CA ARG A 26 -4.56 10.81 -8.15
C ARG A 26 -3.15 10.71 -7.55
N LEU A 27 -2.16 10.38 -8.37
CA LEU A 27 -0.76 10.34 -7.91
C LEU A 27 -0.28 11.74 -7.52
N SER A 28 -0.70 12.77 -8.25
CA SER A 28 -0.37 14.15 -7.88
C SER A 28 -0.85 14.52 -6.49
N SER A 29 -2.13 14.27 -6.18
CA SER A 29 -2.68 14.54 -4.85
C SER A 29 -1.88 13.85 -3.75
N ILE A 30 -1.66 12.52 -3.89
CA ILE A 30 -0.92 11.73 -2.88
C ILE A 30 0.50 12.28 -2.67
N ILE A 31 1.21 12.62 -3.74
CA ILE A 31 2.56 13.19 -3.67
C ILE A 31 2.56 14.57 -3.02
N ASP A 32 1.57 15.41 -3.35
CA ASP A 32 1.47 16.77 -2.81
C ASP A 32 1.16 16.73 -1.32
N ASP A 33 0.22 15.88 -0.89
CA ASP A 33 -0.12 15.66 0.52
C ASP A 33 1.09 15.12 1.30
N MET A 34 1.78 14.11 0.75
CA MET A 34 3.00 13.56 1.37
C MET A 34 4.09 14.62 1.52
N ASN A 35 4.35 15.42 0.48
CA ASN A 35 5.35 16.49 0.55
C ASN A 35 4.94 17.60 1.53
N HIS A 36 3.65 17.86 1.67
CA HIS A 36 3.14 18.80 2.66
C HIS A 36 3.42 18.29 4.08
N SER A 37 3.04 17.03 4.39
CA SER A 37 3.32 16.42 5.69
C SER A 37 4.82 16.40 6.02
N ILE A 38 5.70 16.09 5.06
CA ILE A 38 7.17 16.12 5.28
C ILE A 38 7.66 17.52 5.67
N ARG A 39 7.06 18.59 5.13
CA ARG A 39 7.43 19.96 5.47
C ARG A 39 6.95 20.36 6.87
N MET A 40 5.83 19.81 7.31
CA MET A 40 5.24 20.10 8.61
C MET A 40 5.93 19.32 9.74
N GLU A 41 6.27 18.04 9.48
CA GLU A 41 6.83 17.11 10.47
C GLU A 41 8.11 16.46 9.93
N GLN A 42 9.16 17.27 9.81
CA GLN A 42 10.41 16.84 9.19
C GLN A 42 11.08 15.68 9.97
N GLU A 43 10.86 15.59 11.29
CA GLU A 43 11.30 14.49 12.14
C GLU A 43 10.64 13.15 11.81
N LYS A 44 9.41 13.14 11.25
CA LYS A 44 8.68 11.93 10.85
C LYS A 44 8.82 11.60 9.37
N LYS A 45 9.74 12.26 8.66
CA LYS A 45 9.93 12.09 7.21
C LYS A 45 9.96 10.61 6.77
N SER A 46 10.68 9.75 7.50
CA SER A 46 10.79 8.33 7.15
C SER A 46 9.44 7.61 7.25
N GLU A 47 8.63 7.92 8.26
CA GLU A 47 7.32 7.29 8.48
C GLU A 47 6.32 7.77 7.42
N ILE A 48 6.34 9.08 7.11
CA ILE A 48 5.54 9.68 6.05
C ILE A 48 5.87 9.07 4.68
N GLU A 49 7.16 8.91 4.37
CA GLU A 49 7.61 8.27 3.12
C GLU A 49 7.20 6.80 3.06
N GLU A 50 7.18 6.07 4.18
CA GLU A 50 6.73 4.68 4.24
C GLU A 50 5.23 4.54 4.00
N ASP A 51 4.42 5.36 4.66
CA ASP A 51 2.97 5.37 4.46
C ASP A 51 2.62 5.82 3.03
N GLY A 52 3.29 6.86 2.54
CA GLY A 52 3.18 7.36 1.18
C GLY A 52 3.56 6.33 0.14
N PHE A 53 4.67 5.60 0.34
CA PHE A 53 5.10 4.51 -0.53
C PHE A 53 4.00 3.45 -0.69
N VAL A 54 3.40 3.03 0.41
CA VAL A 54 2.35 2.01 0.41
C VAL A 54 1.12 2.47 -0.39
N ILE A 55 0.68 3.70 -0.16
CA ILE A 55 -0.49 4.29 -0.82
C ILE A 55 -0.21 4.53 -2.32
N LEU A 56 0.98 5.02 -2.66
CA LEU A 56 1.45 5.24 -4.04
C LEU A 56 1.58 3.92 -4.81
N LEU A 57 2.18 2.89 -4.19
CA LEU A 57 2.31 1.57 -4.80
C LEU A 57 0.93 0.98 -5.11
N GLN A 58 0.00 1.08 -4.17
CA GLN A 58 -1.38 0.68 -4.41
C GLN A 58 -1.98 1.47 -5.58
N ALA A 59 -1.76 2.80 -5.65
CA ALA A 59 -2.28 3.63 -6.74
C ALA A 59 -1.67 3.29 -8.12
N LEU A 60 -0.36 3.04 -8.19
CA LEU A 60 0.34 2.64 -9.41
C LEU A 60 -0.14 1.29 -9.94
N LEU A 61 -0.26 0.30 -9.05
CA LEU A 61 -0.74 -1.03 -9.40
C LEU A 61 -2.26 -1.05 -9.65
N LYS A 62 -2.96 0.06 -9.36
CA LYS A 62 -4.39 0.30 -9.61
C LYS A 62 -4.69 1.12 -10.87
N GLU A 63 -3.77 1.31 -11.82
CA GLU A 63 -4.06 1.96 -13.12
C GLU A 63 -5.20 1.28 -13.94
N LYS A 64 -5.80 0.17 -13.45
CA LYS A 64 -7.01 -0.47 -14.02
C LYS A 64 -8.13 -0.79 -13.02
N MET A 65 -8.16 -0.21 -11.81
CA MET A 65 -9.19 -0.52 -10.81
C MET A 65 -10.09 0.68 -10.50
N THR A 66 -11.41 0.42 -10.40
CA THR A 66 -12.37 1.31 -9.74
C THR A 66 -12.13 1.34 -8.21
N SER A 67 -12.71 2.32 -7.52
CA SER A 67 -12.51 2.60 -6.08
C SER A 67 -12.81 1.43 -5.14
N GLU A 68 -13.68 0.50 -5.54
CA GLU A 68 -14.25 -0.61 -4.73
C GLU A 68 -13.31 -1.82 -4.53
N GLY A 69 -12.00 -1.63 -4.52
CA GLY A 69 -11.01 -2.73 -4.57
C GLY A 69 -9.73 -2.49 -3.80
N SER A 70 -9.77 -1.65 -2.77
CA SER A 70 -8.60 -1.34 -1.94
C SER A 70 -8.25 -2.46 -1.00
N VAL A 71 -6.96 -2.80 -0.99
CA VAL A 71 -6.35 -3.63 0.05
C VAL A 71 -6.08 -2.76 1.30
N ILE A 72 -5.93 -1.45 1.08
CA ILE A 72 -5.77 -0.44 2.12
C ILE A 72 -6.72 0.71 1.86
N LYS A 73 -7.55 1.07 2.83
CA LYS A 73 -8.42 2.24 2.82
C LYS A 73 -8.01 3.16 3.98
N ILE A 74 -7.55 4.36 3.64
CA ILE A 74 -7.40 5.43 4.62
C ILE A 74 -8.64 6.32 4.48
N CYS A 75 -9.42 6.41 5.55
CA CYS A 75 -10.61 7.24 5.60
C CYS A 75 -10.19 8.71 5.72
N SER A 76 -10.84 9.55 4.92
CA SER A 76 -10.78 11.01 5.08
C SER A 76 -11.65 11.47 6.26
N ASP A 77 -11.50 12.72 6.68
CA ASP A 77 -12.26 13.32 7.80
C ASP A 77 -13.79 13.23 7.64
N ASN A 78 -14.28 13.07 6.41
CA ASN A 78 -15.71 12.97 6.10
C ASN A 78 -16.21 11.53 5.99
N GLU A 79 -15.34 10.53 6.16
CA GLU A 79 -15.67 9.11 6.05
C GLU A 79 -15.60 8.42 7.41
N LEU A 80 -16.65 7.70 7.78
CA LEU A 80 -16.65 6.89 9.00
C LEU A 80 -15.84 5.61 8.76
N ILE A 81 -14.94 5.30 9.71
CA ILE A 81 -14.18 4.05 9.68
C ILE A 81 -15.13 2.84 9.70
N ASP A 82 -16.18 2.89 10.51
CA ASP A 82 -17.16 1.81 10.63
C ASP A 82 -17.84 1.51 9.29
N ASP A 83 -18.12 2.52 8.47
CA ASP A 83 -18.68 2.31 7.13
C ASP A 83 -17.67 1.62 6.21
N ALA A 84 -16.39 1.99 6.29
CA ALA A 84 -15.34 1.34 5.51
C ALA A 84 -15.13 -0.12 5.93
N ILE A 85 -15.25 -0.42 7.23
CA ILE A 85 -15.20 -1.78 7.78
C ILE A 85 -16.42 -2.58 7.34
N GLY A 86 -17.63 -2.03 7.49
CA GLY A 86 -18.89 -2.68 7.11
C GLY A 86 -18.99 -3.02 5.62
N ASN A 87 -18.30 -2.26 4.77
CA ASN A 87 -18.21 -2.53 3.32
C ASN A 87 -17.08 -3.50 2.94
N SER A 88 -16.27 -3.98 3.89
CA SER A 88 -15.17 -4.90 3.62
C SER A 88 -15.69 -6.33 3.36
N VAL A 89 -15.32 -6.91 2.22
CA VAL A 89 -15.70 -8.30 1.87
C VAL A 89 -14.52 -9.25 2.05
N SER A 90 -13.30 -8.77 1.83
CA SER A 90 -12.05 -9.54 1.94
C SER A 90 -11.10 -8.85 2.93
N PRO A 91 -10.13 -9.59 3.51
CA PRO A 91 -9.15 -9.00 4.41
C PRO A 91 -8.49 -7.77 3.81
N MET A 92 -8.58 -6.65 4.52
CA MET A 92 -8.02 -5.36 4.15
C MET A 92 -7.62 -4.54 5.38
N LEU A 93 -6.76 -3.55 5.17
CA LEU A 93 -6.43 -2.55 6.18
C LEU A 93 -7.35 -1.34 6.04
N VAL A 94 -7.93 -0.90 7.15
CA VAL A 94 -8.75 0.31 7.23
C VAL A 94 -8.16 1.20 8.31
N GLY A 95 -7.75 2.42 7.97
CA GLY A 95 -7.21 3.36 8.94
C GLY A 95 -7.70 4.78 8.74
N ALA A 96 -7.36 5.67 9.65
CA ALA A 96 -7.60 7.11 9.54
C ALA A 96 -6.40 7.90 10.07
N GLY A 97 -6.37 9.19 9.74
CA GLY A 97 -5.30 10.10 10.15
C GLY A 97 -4.37 10.47 8.98
N GLU A 98 -3.27 11.12 9.34
CA GLU A 98 -2.32 11.69 8.40
C GLU A 98 -1.11 10.76 8.20
N TYR A 99 -0.33 11.00 7.13
CA TYR A 99 0.91 10.27 6.90
C TYR A 99 1.85 10.39 8.11
N GLY A 100 2.48 9.29 8.51
CA GLY A 100 3.34 9.23 9.70
C GLY A 100 2.56 9.21 11.02
N SER A 101 1.23 9.25 10.99
CA SER A 101 0.38 9.18 12.18
C SER A 101 -0.98 8.54 11.87
N ILE A 102 -0.99 7.46 11.10
CA ILE A 102 -2.21 6.71 10.78
C ILE A 102 -2.63 5.92 12.02
N THR A 103 -3.63 6.45 12.73
CA THR A 103 -4.23 5.85 13.92
C THR A 103 -5.68 6.33 14.06
N PRO A 104 -6.65 5.42 14.26
CA PRO A 104 -6.49 3.97 14.40
C PRO A 104 -6.23 3.27 13.07
N LEU A 105 -5.66 2.06 13.12
CA LEU A 105 -5.48 1.15 11.99
C LEU A 105 -6.09 -0.21 12.34
N TYR A 106 -7.01 -0.68 11.52
CA TYR A 106 -7.72 -1.93 11.70
C TYR A 106 -7.42 -2.90 10.57
N LEU A 107 -7.41 -4.18 10.93
CA LEU A 107 -7.63 -5.27 10.00
C LEU A 107 -9.14 -5.58 10.01
N ALA A 108 -9.75 -5.51 8.83
CA ALA A 108 -11.17 -5.78 8.65
C ALA A 108 -11.40 -6.86 7.57
N ALA A 109 -12.43 -7.67 7.76
CA ALA A 109 -12.92 -8.62 6.78
C ALA A 109 -14.40 -8.94 7.05
N GLU A 110 -15.15 -9.24 5.99
CA GLU A 110 -16.56 -9.67 6.08
C GLU A 110 -17.47 -8.73 6.90
N GLY A 111 -17.21 -7.42 6.84
CA GLY A 111 -17.98 -6.41 7.55
C GLY A 111 -17.57 -6.22 9.02
N GLU A 112 -16.55 -6.93 9.50
CA GLU A 112 -16.16 -6.96 10.91
C GLU A 112 -14.71 -6.52 11.13
N THR A 113 -14.45 -5.95 12.31
CA THR A 113 -13.09 -5.72 12.80
C THR A 113 -12.50 -7.04 13.29
N ILE A 114 -11.45 -7.52 12.65
CA ILE A 114 -10.71 -8.70 13.08
C ILE A 114 -9.77 -8.33 14.23
N THR A 115 -9.01 -7.26 14.07
CA THR A 115 -8.16 -6.69 15.13
C THR A 115 -7.83 -5.23 14.84
N GLU A 116 -7.64 -4.46 15.90
CA GLU A 116 -6.91 -3.20 15.84
C GLU A 116 -5.40 -3.49 15.81
N ILE A 117 -4.66 -2.71 15.03
CA ILE A 117 -3.20 -2.79 14.90
C ILE A 117 -2.64 -1.53 15.58
N PRO A 118 -2.18 -1.63 16.84
CA PRO A 118 -1.83 -0.47 17.64
C PRO A 118 -0.51 0.18 17.18
N ASN A 119 -0.53 1.48 16.87
CA ASN A 119 0.64 2.33 16.67
C ASN A 119 1.73 1.72 15.75
N THR A 120 1.32 1.15 14.61
CA THR A 120 2.26 0.65 13.60
C THR A 120 2.11 1.39 12.28
N ASN A 121 3.21 1.62 11.58
CA ASN A 121 3.19 2.10 10.19
C ASN A 121 2.43 1.14 9.25
N LEU A 122 2.01 1.64 8.09
CA LEU A 122 1.24 0.83 7.13
C LEU A 122 1.99 -0.40 6.63
N ILE A 123 3.32 -0.36 6.60
CA ILE A 123 4.15 -1.50 6.17
C ILE A 123 3.99 -2.67 7.11
N ASN A 124 3.98 -2.44 8.43
CA ASN A 124 3.76 -3.49 9.42
C ASN A 124 2.34 -4.06 9.31
N GLY A 125 1.34 -3.19 9.14
CA GLY A 125 -0.04 -3.62 8.86
C GLY A 125 -0.12 -4.51 7.62
N LEU A 126 0.63 -4.18 6.56
CA LEU A 126 0.68 -4.99 5.34
C LEU A 126 1.30 -6.36 5.53
N VAL A 127 2.38 -6.45 6.31
CA VAL A 127 3.01 -7.73 6.65
C VAL A 127 2.02 -8.61 7.41
N ILE A 128 1.28 -8.04 8.38
CA ILE A 128 0.21 -8.75 9.10
C ILE A 128 -0.86 -9.24 8.12
N LEU A 129 -1.33 -8.36 7.24
CA LEU A 129 -2.35 -8.72 6.25
C LEU A 129 -1.90 -9.90 5.39
N ILE A 130 -0.67 -9.90 4.88
CA ILE A 130 -0.14 -11.00 4.08
C ILE A 130 0.01 -12.28 4.90
N ALA A 131 0.50 -12.16 6.14
CA ALA A 131 0.65 -13.30 7.04
C ALA A 131 -0.68 -14.04 7.25
N LEU A 132 -1.82 -13.34 7.27
CA LEU A 132 -3.14 -13.98 7.36
C LEU A 132 -3.47 -14.83 6.13
N TYR A 133 -3.20 -14.32 4.93
CA TYR A 133 -3.44 -15.10 3.71
C TYR A 133 -2.64 -16.39 3.72
N TYR A 134 -1.39 -16.37 4.22
CA TYR A 134 -0.59 -17.58 4.41
C TYR A 134 -1.10 -18.48 5.53
N ALA A 135 -1.33 -17.93 6.73
CA ALA A 135 -1.69 -18.69 7.92
C ALA A 135 -3.05 -19.41 7.77
N PHE A 136 -4.00 -18.75 7.12
CA PHE A 136 -5.33 -19.29 6.87
C PHE A 136 -5.49 -19.93 5.49
N ASN A 137 -4.39 -20.03 4.71
CA ASN A 137 -4.39 -20.57 3.35
C ASN A 137 -5.51 -19.96 2.46
N ILE A 138 -5.71 -18.65 2.60
CA ILE A 138 -6.71 -17.90 1.85
C ILE A 138 -6.10 -17.50 0.51
N SER A 139 -6.85 -17.66 -0.58
CA SER A 139 -6.42 -17.14 -1.87
C SER A 139 -6.53 -15.62 -1.89
N TYR A 140 -5.50 -14.93 -2.42
CA TYR A 140 -5.64 -13.51 -2.71
C TYR A 140 -6.87 -13.27 -3.60
N PRO A 141 -7.59 -12.16 -3.40
CA PRO A 141 -8.73 -11.83 -4.24
C PRO A 141 -8.31 -11.87 -5.71
N THR A 142 -8.91 -12.77 -6.49
CA THR A 142 -8.46 -13.10 -7.85
C THR A 142 -8.75 -11.99 -8.85
N THR A 143 -9.62 -11.05 -8.49
CA THR A 143 -10.09 -9.95 -9.33
C THR A 143 -9.48 -8.59 -8.98
N LYS A 144 -9.02 -8.38 -7.73
CA LYS A 144 -8.60 -7.06 -7.20
C LYS A 144 -7.38 -7.20 -6.27
N GLY A 145 -6.39 -6.30 -6.31
CA GLY A 145 -5.23 -6.31 -5.41
C GLY A 145 -4.14 -7.38 -5.63
N ARG A 146 -4.35 -8.40 -6.49
CA ARG A 146 -3.37 -9.49 -6.72
C ARG A 146 -1.94 -9.01 -7.05
N ASN A 147 -1.80 -7.99 -7.92
CA ASN A 147 -0.48 -7.45 -8.29
C ASN A 147 0.19 -6.75 -7.11
N PHE A 148 -0.61 -6.13 -6.24
CA PHE A 148 -0.13 -5.46 -5.04
C PHE A 148 0.41 -6.49 -4.04
N PHE A 149 -0.37 -7.54 -3.73
CA PHE A 149 0.10 -8.63 -2.88
C PHE A 149 1.36 -9.30 -3.42
N ALA A 150 1.38 -9.65 -4.72
CA ALA A 150 2.53 -10.31 -5.32
C ALA A 150 3.78 -9.42 -5.35
N PHE A 151 3.64 -8.09 -5.51
CA PHE A 151 4.76 -7.17 -5.38
C PHE A 151 5.31 -7.18 -3.96
N ILE A 152 4.43 -7.09 -2.96
CA ILE A 152 4.85 -7.06 -1.55
C ILE A 152 5.53 -8.38 -1.16
N GLU A 153 5.02 -9.53 -1.59
CA GLU A 153 5.66 -10.84 -1.34
C GLU A 153 7.07 -10.92 -1.94
N ALA A 154 7.23 -10.50 -3.19
CA ALA A 154 8.53 -10.50 -3.86
C ALA A 154 9.53 -9.56 -3.20
N THR A 155 9.04 -8.42 -2.70
CA THR A 155 9.86 -7.26 -2.37
C THR A 155 10.14 -7.13 -0.88
N LEU A 156 9.12 -7.33 -0.04
CA LEU A 156 9.23 -7.19 1.41
C LEU A 156 9.54 -8.54 2.08
N LEU A 157 9.16 -9.66 1.47
CA LEU A 157 9.35 -11.00 2.04
C LEU A 157 10.43 -11.82 1.31
N ASP A 158 11.08 -11.26 0.29
CA ASP A 158 12.10 -11.92 -0.55
C ASP A 158 11.61 -13.24 -1.19
N ASN A 159 10.29 -13.39 -1.37
CA ASN A 159 9.69 -14.59 -1.93
C ASN A 159 9.62 -14.52 -3.46
N SER A 160 10.77 -14.74 -4.11
CA SER A 160 10.95 -14.50 -5.55
C SER A 160 10.62 -15.70 -6.48
N GLU A 161 10.42 -16.90 -5.94
CA GLU A 161 10.15 -18.13 -6.73
C GLU A 161 8.73 -18.15 -7.34
N ASP A 162 7.72 -17.71 -6.57
CA ASP A 162 6.31 -17.73 -7.01
C ASP A 162 5.85 -16.40 -7.64
N ALA A 163 6.48 -15.28 -7.27
CA ALA A 163 6.17 -13.95 -7.80
C ALA A 163 6.56 -13.77 -9.27
N LYS A 164 7.67 -14.40 -9.71
CA LYS A 164 8.13 -14.38 -11.12
C LYS A 164 7.09 -14.92 -12.11
N LYS A 165 6.19 -15.80 -11.67
CA LYS A 165 5.15 -16.42 -12.50
C LYS A 165 3.86 -15.59 -12.60
N ARG A 166 3.66 -14.60 -11.72
CA ARG A 166 2.33 -14.00 -11.48
C ARG A 166 2.23 -12.51 -11.78
N VAL A 167 3.33 -11.80 -12.05
CA VAL A 167 3.26 -10.35 -12.26
C VAL A 167 4.00 -9.86 -13.50
N SER A 168 3.35 -8.94 -14.21
CA SER A 168 3.94 -8.00 -15.16
C SER A 168 4.92 -7.01 -14.51
N ILE A 169 5.44 -7.27 -13.30
CA ILE A 169 6.48 -6.47 -12.65
C ILE A 169 7.71 -6.43 -13.54
N ASN A 170 8.04 -7.53 -14.22
CA ASN A 170 9.09 -7.53 -15.23
C ASN A 170 8.80 -6.56 -16.39
N LYS A 171 7.53 -6.24 -16.70
CA LYS A 171 7.21 -5.21 -17.70
C LYS A 171 7.44 -3.80 -17.13
N ILE A 172 7.05 -3.55 -15.88
CA ILE A 172 7.33 -2.27 -15.20
C ILE A 172 8.84 -2.07 -15.03
N LEU A 173 9.56 -3.09 -14.55
CA LEU A 173 11.02 -3.08 -14.39
C LEU A 173 11.77 -3.05 -15.74
N LYS A 174 11.25 -3.67 -16.80
CA LYS A 174 11.87 -3.62 -18.13
C LYS A 174 11.61 -2.28 -18.83
N GLU A 175 10.42 -1.71 -18.68
CA GLU A 175 10.16 -0.30 -19.03
C GLU A 175 11.06 0.67 -18.23
N MET A 176 11.57 0.25 -17.06
CA MET A 176 12.56 1.00 -16.27
C MET A 176 14.03 0.78 -16.68
N ASP A 177 14.37 -0.33 -17.35
CA ASP A 177 15.75 -0.62 -17.82
C ASP A 177 15.97 -0.18 -19.28
N ASP A 178 14.90 -0.05 -20.06
CA ASP A 178 14.91 0.38 -21.48
C ASP A 178 14.82 1.92 -21.66
N MET A 179 14.95 2.72 -20.58
CA MET A 179 14.99 4.21 -20.56
C MET A 179 16.31 4.73 -20.01
#